data_AF-A0A7T0BU68-F1
#
_entry.id   AF-A0A7T0BU68-F1
#
_cell.length_a   1.000
_cell.length_b   1.000
_cell.length_c   1.000
_cell.angle_alpha   90.00
_cell.angle_beta   90.00
_cell.angle_gamma   90.00
#
_symmetry.space_group_name_H-M   'P 1'
#
loop_
_entity.id
_entity.type
_entity.pdbx_description
1 polymer ?
#
loop_
_entity_poly.entity_id
_entity_poly.type
_entity_poly.pdbx_seq_one_letter_code
_entity_poly.pdbx_strand_id
1 'polypeptide(L)'
;MDLVLEVKESFYSQIGVLVLSFLVTLVVSTLYTHVHIPAGHNGYVRKVPRIFGKGGNAGSVPGPGNCGFSLFRNRATNIDMRPATFHGAFKILTMDDLMVTSRSR
;
A
#
# COMPACT_ATOMS: atom_id res chain seq x y z
N MET A 1 40.28 23.78 35.34
CA MET A 1 40.13 23.18 33.98
C MET A 1 38.95 22.22 33.91
N ASP A 2 38.44 21.75 35.05
CA ASP A 2 37.43 20.70 35.15
C ASP A 2 36.03 21.15 34.70
N LEU A 3 35.65 22.41 34.98
CA LEU A 3 34.35 22.96 34.58
C LEU A 3 34.18 23.03 33.05
N VAL A 4 35.27 23.22 32.31
CA VAL A 4 35.27 23.28 30.83
C VAL A 4 35.13 21.88 30.24
N LEU A 5 35.70 20.87 30.90
CA LEU A 5 35.58 19.47 30.49
C LEU A 5 34.16 18.96 30.75
N GLU A 6 33.58 19.26 31.91
CA GLU A 6 32.22 18.84 32.28
C GLU A 6 31.16 19.44 31.35
N VAL A 7 31.31 20.72 30.98
CA VAL A 7 30.44 21.37 29.99
C VAL A 7 30.59 20.72 28.61
N LYS A 8 31.81 20.41 28.15
CA LYS A 8 32.03 19.74 26.86
C LYS A 8 31.38 18.36 26.79
N GLU A 9 31.53 17.53 27.83
CA GLU A 9 30.92 16.19 27.90
C GLU A 9 29.38 16.27 27.85
N SER A 10 28.79 17.25 28.54
CA SER A 10 27.34 17.50 28.50
C SER A 10 26.85 17.90 27.11
N PHE A 11 27.59 18.77 26.41
CA PHE A 11 27.25 19.17 25.03
C PHE A 11 27.35 18.01 24.04
N TYR A 12 28.37 17.16 24.13
CA TYR A 12 28.49 15.98 23.26
C TYR A 12 27.37 14.96 23.50
N SER A 13 26.96 14.78 24.75
CA SER A 13 25.82 13.91 25.10
C SER A 13 24.51 14.42 24.50
N GLN A 14 24.22 15.72 24.60
CA GLN A 14 23.00 16.31 24.01
C GLN A 14 22.98 16.21 22.49
N ILE A 15 24.10 16.47 21.82
CA ILE A 15 24.23 16.30 20.36
C ILE A 15 24.00 14.83 19.99
N GLY A 16 24.56 13.89 20.76
CA GLY A 16 24.37 12.46 20.54
C GLY A 16 22.89 12.04 20.61
N VAL A 17 22.15 12.53 21.61
CA VAL A 17 20.72 12.24 21.76
C VAL A 17 19.90 12.82 20.61
N LEU A 18 20.21 14.06 20.18
CA LEU A 18 19.53 14.68 19.04
C LEU A 18 19.76 13.90 17.75
N VAL A 19 21.00 13.53 17.46
CA VAL A 19 21.33 12.72 16.27
C VAL A 19 20.62 11.38 16.30
N LEU A 20 20.58 10.71 17.46
CA LEU A 20 19.87 9.44 17.61
C LEU A 20 18.36 9.59 17.37
N SER A 21 17.73 10.60 17.97
CA SER A 21 16.29 10.86 17.82
C SER A 21 15.91 11.17 16.36
N PHE A 22 16.76 11.92 15.65
CA PHE A 22 16.60 12.24 14.24
C PHE A 22 16.71 10.98 13.36
N LEU A 23 17.69 10.12 13.63
CA LEU A 23 17.84 8.85 12.92
C LEU A 23 16.63 7.93 13.14
N VAL A 24 16.13 7.84 14.37
CA VAL A 24 14.95 7.03 14.69
C VAL A 24 13.71 7.54 13.96
N THR A 25 13.48 8.86 13.93
CA THR A 25 12.34 9.44 13.20
C THR A 25 12.44 9.20 11.70
N LEU A 26 13.64 9.30 11.11
CA LEU A 26 13.87 8.95 9.72
C LEU A 26 13.47 7.51 9.43
N VAL A 27 13.93 6.54 10.24
CA VAL A 27 13.59 5.12 10.06
C VAL A 27 12.09 4.89 10.17
N VAL A 28 11.43 5.43 11.20
CA VAL A 28 9.98 5.24 11.43
C VAL A 28 9.15 5.84 10.28
N SER A 29 9.55 7.01 9.76
CA SER A 29 8.86 7.64 8.63
C SER A 29 8.83 6.73 7.40
N THR A 30 9.89 5.95 7.18
CA THR A 30 9.91 5.03 6.07
C THR A 30 8.89 3.91 6.25
N LEU A 31 8.57 3.46 7.46
CA LEU A 31 7.68 2.32 7.73
C LEU A 31 6.20 2.63 7.49
N TYR A 32 5.83 3.90 7.38
CA TYR A 32 4.48 4.29 7.05
C TYR A 32 4.24 4.22 5.53
N THR A 33 3.25 3.45 5.08
CA THR A 33 2.83 3.41 3.68
C THR A 33 1.40 3.88 3.54
N HIS A 34 1.21 5.04 2.94
CA HIS A 34 -0.11 5.58 2.69
C HIS A 34 -0.74 4.89 1.47
N VAL A 35 -1.58 3.89 1.72
CA VAL A 35 -2.35 3.18 0.68
C VAL A 35 -3.82 3.44 0.94
N HIS A 36 -4.48 4.11 0.00
CA HIS A 36 -5.89 4.48 0.11
C HIS A 36 -6.74 3.59 -0.80
N ILE A 37 -7.79 3.01 -0.20
CA ILE A 37 -8.82 2.24 -0.91
C ILE A 37 -10.10 3.08 -0.95
N PRO A 38 -10.60 3.48 -2.14
CA PRO A 38 -11.79 4.30 -2.28
C PRO A 38 -13.07 3.50 -2.01
N ALA A 39 -14.19 4.21 -1.77
CA ALA A 39 -15.48 3.58 -1.49
C ALA A 39 -15.99 2.76 -2.70
N GLY A 40 -16.57 1.59 -2.42
CA GLY A 40 -17.05 0.65 -3.44
C GLY A 40 -15.95 -0.17 -4.10
N HIS A 41 -14.69 -0.01 -3.70
CA HIS A 41 -13.59 -0.88 -4.12
C HIS A 41 -13.21 -1.85 -3.01
N ASN A 42 -12.72 -3.02 -3.38
CA ASN A 42 -12.03 -3.93 -2.48
C ASN A 42 -10.54 -3.91 -2.80
N GLY A 43 -9.72 -3.49 -1.84
CA GLY A 43 -8.29 -3.37 -2.00
C GLY A 43 -7.58 -4.67 -1.61
N TYR A 44 -6.98 -5.35 -2.59
CA TYR A 44 -6.15 -6.53 -2.32
C TYR A 44 -4.72 -6.09 -2.01
N VAL A 45 -4.30 -6.29 -0.76
CA VAL A 45 -3.06 -5.76 -0.23
C VAL A 45 -1.97 -6.80 -0.33
N ARG A 46 -0.86 -6.45 -1.00
CA ARG A 46 0.36 -7.25 -1.02
C ARG A 46 1.50 -6.54 -0.30
N LYS A 47 2.25 -7.30 0.49
CA LYS A 47 3.50 -6.84 1.11
C LYS A 47 4.63 -6.98 0.12
N VAL A 48 5.35 -5.90 -0.15
CA VAL A 48 6.55 -5.87 -0.99
C VAL A 48 7.78 -5.64 -0.09
N PRO A 49 8.77 -6.55 -0.11
CA PRO A 49 9.99 -6.40 0.67
C PRO A 49 10.81 -5.21 0.14
N ARG A 50 11.46 -4.46 1.05
CA ARG A 50 12.24 -3.27 0.67
C ARG A 50 13.71 -3.54 0.36
N ILE A 51 14.28 -4.57 0.99
CA ILE A 51 15.71 -4.89 0.87
C ILE A 51 15.87 -6.34 0.42
N PHE A 52 15.43 -7.32 1.23
CA PHE A 52 15.46 -8.74 0.86
C PHE A 52 14.21 -9.47 1.39
N GLY A 53 13.85 -10.58 0.73
CA GLY A 53 12.77 -11.48 1.13
C GLY A 53 11.73 -11.73 0.03
N LYS A 54 10.73 -12.55 0.35
CA LYS A 54 9.55 -12.75 -0.50
C LYS A 54 8.39 -11.95 0.07
N GLY A 55 7.76 -11.15 -0.79
CA GLY A 55 6.49 -10.52 -0.50
C GLY A 55 5.36 -11.54 -0.41
N GLY A 56 4.28 -11.19 0.29
CA GLY A 56 3.13 -12.07 0.47
C GLY A 56 1.81 -11.31 0.37
N ASN A 57 0.73 -12.04 0.10
CA ASN A 57 -0.62 -11.50 0.18
C ASN A 57 -0.95 -11.21 1.66
N ALA A 58 -1.34 -9.98 1.97
CA ALA A 58 -1.72 -9.57 3.32
C ALA A 58 -3.24 -9.67 3.56
N GLY A 59 -4.02 -9.90 2.51
CA GLY A 59 -5.48 -10.01 2.57
C GLY A 59 -6.19 -8.93 1.77
N SER A 60 -7.51 -8.86 1.95
CA SER A 60 -8.39 -7.87 1.32
C SER A 60 -8.88 -6.86 2.36
N VAL A 61 -8.93 -5.59 1.98
CA VAL A 61 -9.49 -4.52 2.80
C VAL A 61 -10.68 -3.90 2.05
N PRO A 62 -11.91 -4.04 2.55
CA PRO A 62 -13.07 -3.38 1.94
C PRO A 62 -12.93 -1.86 2.11
N GLY A 63 -13.20 -1.10 1.04
CA GLY A 63 -13.18 0.35 1.09
C GLY A 63 -14.40 0.94 1.82
N PRO A 64 -14.33 2.19 2.31
CA PRO A 64 -13.16 3.07 2.35
C PRO A 64 -12.22 2.70 3.50
N GLY A 65 -10.93 2.59 3.22
CA GLY A 65 -9.96 2.17 4.23
C GLY A 65 -8.52 2.49 3.87
N ASN A 66 -7.66 2.44 4.88
CA ASN A 66 -6.21 2.57 4.74
C ASN A 66 -5.50 1.32 5.23
N CYS A 67 -4.30 1.09 4.71
CA CYS A 67 -3.41 0.07 5.26
C CYS A 67 -2.58 0.71 6.36
N GLY A 68 -2.56 0.11 7.56
CA GLY A 68 -1.78 0.60 8.70
C GLY A 68 -0.27 0.42 8.56
N PHE A 69 0.45 0.53 9.68
CA PHE A 69 1.89 0.34 9.75
C PHE A 69 2.30 -1.07 9.33
N SER A 70 3.31 -1.17 8.48
CA SER A 70 3.95 -2.44 8.15
C SER A 70 5.44 -2.27 7.99
N LEU A 71 6.19 -3.27 8.49
CA LEU A 71 7.63 -3.38 8.25
C LEU A 71 7.97 -3.47 6.74
N PHE A 72 7.01 -3.95 5.95
CA PHE A 72 7.12 -4.06 4.50
C PHE A 72 6.35 -2.96 3.78
N ARG A 73 6.68 -2.70 2.50
CA ARG A 73 5.93 -1.72 1.72
C ARG A 73 4.60 -2.35 1.29
N ASN A 74 3.49 -1.85 1.81
CA ASN A 74 2.16 -2.30 1.37
C ASN A 74 1.86 -1.71 -0.02
N ARG A 75 1.29 -2.52 -0.92
CA ARG A 75 0.64 -2.07 -2.15
C ARG A 75 -0.77 -2.65 -2.20
N ALA A 76 -1.78 -1.83 -2.46
CA ALA A 76 -3.12 -2.32 -2.74
C ALA A 76 -3.39 -2.31 -4.25
N THR A 77 -4.10 -3.34 -4.71
CA THR A 77 -4.77 -3.34 -6.01
C THR A 77 -6.26 -3.14 -5.73
N ASN A 78 -6.80 -2.00 -6.14
CA ASN A 78 -8.18 -1.66 -5.90
C ASN A 78 -9.04 -2.24 -7.02
N ILE A 79 -9.88 -3.21 -6.69
CA ILE A 79 -10.85 -3.78 -7.62
C ILE A 79 -12.18 -3.09 -7.36
N ASP A 80 -12.77 -2.48 -8.37
CA ASP A 80 -14.11 -1.93 -8.27
C ASP A 80 -15.12 -3.07 -8.09
N MET A 81 -15.87 -3.05 -6.99
CA MET A 81 -16.88 -4.06 -6.68
C MET A 81 -18.28 -3.58 -7.06
N ARG A 82 -18.41 -2.38 -7.64
CA ARG A 82 -19.70 -1.88 -8.12
C ARG A 82 -20.20 -2.74 -9.29
N PRO A 83 -21.51 -3.03 -9.35
CA PRO A 83 -22.07 -3.79 -10.46
C PRO A 83 -21.85 -3.04 -11.76
N ALA A 84 -21.06 -3.61 -12.66
CA ALA A 84 -20.85 -3.12 -14.02
C ALA A 84 -21.79 -3.89 -14.97
N THR A 85 -22.59 -3.15 -15.73
CA THR A 85 -23.35 -3.72 -16.86
C THR A 85 -22.41 -3.89 -18.04
N PHE A 86 -22.10 -5.14 -18.38
CA PHE A 86 -21.31 -5.46 -19.57
C PHE A 86 -22.23 -5.55 -20.79
N HIS A 87 -22.08 -4.60 -21.72
CA HIS A 87 -22.74 -4.65 -23.02
C HIS A 87 -21.91 -5.53 -23.97
N GLY A 88 -22.20 -6.82 -23.98
CA GLY A 88 -21.59 -7.78 -24.88
C GLY A 88 -22.40 -7.90 -26.18
N ALA A 89 -21.72 -7.81 -27.33
CA ALA A 89 -22.29 -8.21 -28.61
C ALA A 89 -21.76 -9.61 -28.94
N PHE A 90 -22.66 -10.58 -29.04
CA PHE A 90 -22.32 -11.97 -29.35
C PHE A 90 -22.83 -12.34 -30.73
N LYS A 91 -22.00 -13.05 -31.48
CA LYS A 91 -22.34 -13.64 -32.78
C LYS A 91 -22.45 -15.14 -32.58
N ILE A 92 -23.65 -15.67 -32.77
CA ILE A 92 -23.95 -17.09 -32.59
C ILE A 92 -24.33 -17.65 -33.95
N LEU A 93 -23.67 -18.73 -34.35
CA LEU A 93 -24.08 -19.53 -35.50
C LEU A 93 -25.16 -20.50 -35.02
N THR A 94 -26.36 -20.41 -35.59
CA THR A 94 -27.43 -21.35 -35.27
C THR A 94 -27.29 -22.64 -36.06
N MET A 95 -28.08 -23.65 -35.70
CA MET A 95 -28.09 -24.95 -36.37
C MET A 95 -28.46 -24.87 -37.86
N ASP A 96 -29.16 -23.81 -38.26
CA ASP A 96 -29.57 -23.55 -39.64
C ASP A 96 -28.53 -22.73 -40.45
N ASP A 97 -27.27 -22.71 -39.99
CA ASP A 97 -26.19 -21.86 -40.53
C ASP A 97 -26.51 -20.36 -40.56
N LEU A 98 -27.50 -19.91 -39.76
CA LEU A 98 -27.86 -18.50 -39.67
C LEU A 98 -26.98 -17.79 -38.63
N MET A 99 -26.40 -16.68 -39.03
CA MET A 99 -25.58 -15.85 -38.14
C MET A 99 -26.45 -14.84 -37.41
N VAL A 100 -26.75 -15.10 -36.13
CA VAL A 100 -27.55 -14.20 -35.28
C VAL A 100 -26.62 -13.33 -34.44
N THR A 101 -26.85 -12.01 -34.46
CA THR A 101 -26.13 -11.05 -33.61
C THR A 101 -27.05 -10.58 -32.49
N SER A 102 -26.69 -10.89 -31.24
CA SER A 102 -27.41 -10.44 -30.06
C SER A 102 -26.62 -9.36 -29.32
N ARG A 103 -27.32 -8.32 -28.85
CA ARG A 103 -26.74 -7.20 -28.10
C ARG A 103 -27.54 -7.00 -26.81
N SER A 104 -26.88 -7.08 -25.66
CA SER A 104 -27.50 -6.68 -24.40
C SER A 104 -27.55 -5.15 -24.30
N ARG A 105 -28.75 -4.60 -24.08
CA ARG A 105 -28.98 -3.17 -23.85
C ARG A 105 -28.63 -2.76 -22.44
#